data_AF-A0A835D0N6-F1
#
_entry.id   AF-A0A835D0N6-F1
#
_cell.length_a   1.000
_cell.length_b   1.000
_cell.length_c   1.000
_cell.angle_alpha   90.00
_cell.angle_beta   90.00
_cell.angle_gamma   90.00
#
_symmetry.space_group_name_H-M   'P 1'
#
loop_
_entity.id
_entity.type
_entity.pdbx_description
1 polymer ?
#
loop_
_entity_poly.entity_id
_entity_poly.type
_entity_poly.pdbx_seq_one_letter_code
_entity_poly.pdbx_strand_id
1 'polypeptide(L)'
;MASEIESTTEKLSQLDFNGEWAASAPNLQKNLCILSPDQIELAKMLLEMGQGHLFEHWPEPGVGDEEKRSLFDQVNRLNASYPGGLASYIQTAKELLAESKAGKNPFDGFTPSVPSGEILTFGDDNFVNFEEAGISEVRNAAFVLVAGGLGERLGYNGIKLALPLESTTGTCFLQHYIESILALQDASGRLIQGKCQPQIPLVIMTSDDTHARTLELLESNAYFGLKPTQIKLLKQEKVACLDDNDARLAIDTNNKYRIQTKPHGHGDVHSLLYSSGLLNVWHDAGLKWVLFFQDTNGLLFKAIPAALGVSSIKQYHVNSLAVPRKAKEAIGGITKLTHADGRTMVINVEYNQLDPLLRATGYADGDVNSETGYSPFPGNINQLILELGPYIKELTKTGGAIKEFVNPK
;
A
#
# COMPACT_ATOMS: atom_id res chain seq x y z
N MET A 1 3.62 -5.35 45.87
CA MET A 1 2.71 -6.51 45.97
C MET A 1 1.28 -6.13 46.32
N ALA A 2 0.98 -5.38 47.41
CA ALA A 2 -0.40 -4.94 47.67
C ALA A 2 -0.96 -3.92 46.65
N SER A 3 -0.12 -3.00 46.15
CA SER A 3 -0.53 -1.94 45.20
C SER A 3 -0.75 -2.40 43.75
N GLU A 4 -0.09 -3.47 43.31
CA GLU A 4 -0.31 -4.07 41.98
C GLU A 4 -1.61 -4.90 41.97
N ILE A 5 -1.93 -5.55 43.08
CA ILE A 5 -3.18 -6.31 43.22
C ILE A 5 -4.38 -5.37 43.21
N GLU A 6 -4.33 -4.22 43.90
CA GLU A 6 -5.40 -3.21 43.86
C GLU A 6 -5.60 -2.61 42.45
N SER A 7 -4.52 -2.28 41.73
CA SER A 7 -4.61 -1.75 40.36
C SER A 7 -5.22 -2.76 39.36
N THR A 8 -4.95 -4.05 39.55
CA THR A 8 -5.51 -5.11 38.71
C THR A 8 -6.99 -5.35 39.06
N THR A 9 -7.34 -5.23 40.34
CA THR A 9 -8.71 -5.42 40.84
C THR A 9 -9.63 -4.26 40.46
N GLU A 10 -9.13 -3.03 40.42
CA GLU A 10 -9.87 -1.86 39.91
C GLU A 10 -10.15 -1.98 38.40
N LYS A 11 -9.18 -2.43 37.59
CA LYS A 11 -9.41 -2.69 36.16
C LYS A 11 -10.43 -3.81 35.91
N LEU A 12 -10.43 -4.85 36.74
CA LEU A 12 -11.41 -5.94 36.69
C LEU A 12 -12.83 -5.49 37.09
N SER A 13 -12.96 -4.48 37.96
CA SER A 13 -14.25 -3.97 38.44
C SER A 13 -15.00 -3.04 37.48
N GLN A 14 -14.33 -2.55 36.43
CA GLN A 14 -14.94 -1.70 35.39
C GLN A 14 -15.49 -2.50 34.19
N LEU A 15 -15.19 -3.80 34.12
CA LEU A 15 -15.77 -4.70 33.14
C LEU A 15 -17.16 -5.11 33.64
N ASP A 16 -18.20 -4.51 33.08
CA ASP A 16 -19.59 -4.90 33.35
C ASP A 16 -19.84 -6.32 32.81
N PHE A 17 -19.51 -7.33 33.63
CA PHE A 17 -19.69 -8.75 33.35
C PHE A 17 -21.17 -9.18 33.35
N ASN A 18 -22.10 -8.30 33.72
CA ASN A 18 -23.54 -8.61 33.68
C ASN A 18 -24.05 -8.80 32.25
N GLY A 19 -23.27 -8.41 31.23
CA GLY A 19 -23.56 -8.69 29.82
C GLY A 19 -24.79 -7.97 29.27
N GLU A 20 -25.33 -6.97 29.99
CA GLU A 20 -26.50 -6.19 29.56
C GLU A 20 -26.25 -5.46 28.24
N TRP A 21 -25.02 -5.00 28.01
CA TRP A 21 -24.58 -4.39 26.75
C TRP A 21 -24.70 -5.35 25.54
N ALA A 22 -24.68 -6.67 25.78
CA ALA A 22 -24.80 -7.70 24.75
C ALA A 22 -26.25 -8.16 24.52
N ALA A 23 -27.25 -7.51 25.13
CA ALA A 23 -28.65 -7.91 25.01
C ALA A 23 -29.18 -7.91 23.55
N SER A 24 -28.58 -7.11 22.67
CA SER A 24 -28.88 -7.10 21.23
C SER A 24 -28.32 -8.31 20.47
N ALA A 25 -27.43 -9.09 21.09
CA ALA A 25 -26.79 -10.28 20.54
C ALA A 25 -26.87 -11.46 21.54
N PRO A 26 -28.04 -12.10 21.70
CA PRO A 26 -28.27 -13.09 22.76
C PRO A 26 -27.31 -14.30 22.67
N ASN A 27 -26.93 -14.71 21.47
CA ASN A 27 -26.00 -15.83 21.29
C ASN A 27 -24.56 -15.46 21.70
N LEU A 28 -24.13 -14.20 21.53
CA LEU A 28 -22.87 -13.72 22.08
C LEU A 28 -22.97 -13.65 23.62
N GLN A 29 -24.06 -13.09 24.15
CA GLN A 29 -24.26 -12.93 25.59
C GLN A 29 -24.10 -14.26 26.36
N LYS A 30 -24.71 -15.34 25.85
CA LYS A 30 -24.56 -16.69 26.43
C LYS A 30 -23.13 -17.22 26.40
N ASN A 31 -22.33 -16.78 25.43
CA ASN A 31 -20.96 -17.20 25.20
C ASN A 31 -19.90 -16.27 25.83
N LEU A 32 -20.27 -15.22 26.57
CA LEU A 32 -19.28 -14.32 27.18
C LEU A 32 -18.35 -15.05 28.16
N CYS A 33 -18.82 -16.12 28.80
CA CYS A 33 -18.04 -16.90 29.77
C CYS A 33 -16.85 -17.67 29.17
N ILE A 34 -16.81 -17.86 27.84
CA ILE A 34 -15.71 -18.58 27.16
C ILE A 34 -14.63 -17.64 26.59
N LEU A 35 -14.83 -16.33 26.71
CA LEU A 35 -13.97 -15.29 26.16
C LEU A 35 -13.05 -14.69 27.22
N SER A 36 -11.86 -14.26 26.81
CA SER A 36 -10.98 -13.47 27.68
C SER A 36 -11.49 -12.04 27.85
N PRO A 37 -11.03 -11.28 28.87
CA PRO A 37 -11.39 -9.86 29.02
C PRO A 37 -11.11 -9.02 27.77
N ASP A 38 -9.97 -9.23 27.10
CA ASP A 38 -9.63 -8.51 25.86
C ASP A 38 -10.59 -8.87 24.71
N GLN A 39 -11.00 -10.14 24.61
CA GLN A 39 -11.96 -10.59 23.61
C GLN A 39 -13.37 -10.03 23.88
N ILE A 40 -13.75 -9.86 25.15
CA ILE A 40 -15.00 -9.20 25.54
C ILE A 40 -15.00 -7.73 25.09
N GLU A 41 -13.89 -7.01 25.22
CA GLU A 41 -13.78 -5.63 24.73
C GLU A 41 -13.87 -5.54 23.19
N LEU A 42 -13.26 -6.49 22.47
CA LEU A 42 -13.43 -6.58 21.02
C LEU A 42 -14.89 -6.90 20.63
N ALA A 43 -15.56 -7.73 21.41
CA ALA A 43 -16.98 -8.05 21.20
C ALA A 43 -17.88 -6.83 21.41
N LYS A 44 -17.62 -6.03 22.45
CA LYS A 44 -18.30 -4.74 22.69
C LYS A 44 -18.14 -3.80 21.50
N MET A 45 -16.91 -3.59 21.06
CA MET A 45 -16.61 -2.75 19.90
C MET A 45 -17.37 -3.21 18.65
N LEU A 46 -17.40 -4.51 18.38
CA LEU A 46 -18.15 -5.07 17.25
C LEU A 46 -19.66 -4.78 17.36
N LEU A 47 -20.26 -4.93 18.54
CA LEU A 47 -21.68 -4.60 18.73
C LEU A 47 -21.96 -3.11 18.58
N GLU A 48 -21.12 -2.25 19.14
CA GLU A 48 -21.22 -0.79 19.00
C GLU A 48 -21.13 -0.36 17.53
N MET A 49 -20.32 -1.07 16.74
CA MET A 49 -20.17 -0.85 15.29
C MET A 49 -21.27 -1.50 14.44
N GLY A 50 -22.24 -2.16 15.06
CA GLY A 50 -23.39 -2.78 14.39
C GLY A 50 -23.11 -4.17 13.80
N GLN A 51 -22.08 -4.86 14.25
CA GLN A 51 -21.59 -6.14 13.71
C GLN A 51 -22.19 -7.36 14.45
N GLY A 52 -23.40 -7.25 14.98
CA GLY A 52 -24.05 -8.30 15.77
C GLY A 52 -24.33 -9.59 14.98
N HIS A 53 -24.46 -9.50 13.65
CA HIS A 53 -24.72 -10.63 12.77
C HIS A 53 -23.59 -11.67 12.80
N LEU A 54 -22.36 -11.28 13.15
CA LEU A 54 -21.22 -12.20 13.32
C LEU A 54 -21.48 -13.30 14.36
N PHE A 55 -22.42 -13.05 15.28
CA PHE A 55 -22.74 -13.95 16.39
C PHE A 55 -24.11 -14.64 16.24
N GLU A 56 -24.87 -14.34 15.19
CA GLU A 56 -26.26 -14.77 15.05
C GLU A 56 -26.41 -16.30 15.02
N HIS A 57 -25.42 -17.02 14.49
CA HIS A 57 -25.45 -18.48 14.36
C HIS A 57 -24.54 -19.22 15.35
N TRP A 58 -24.17 -18.56 16.44
CA TRP A 58 -23.36 -19.17 17.50
C TRP A 58 -24.21 -20.16 18.30
N PRO A 59 -23.72 -21.40 18.49
CA PRO A 59 -24.35 -22.35 19.39
C PRO A 59 -24.08 -21.99 20.86
N GLU A 60 -24.74 -22.72 21.77
CA GLU A 60 -24.50 -22.62 23.20
C GLU A 60 -23.01 -22.86 23.57
N PRO A 61 -22.55 -22.39 24.74
CA PRO A 61 -21.22 -22.69 25.27
C PRO A 61 -20.96 -24.21 25.31
N GLY A 62 -19.72 -24.61 25.04
CA GLY A 62 -19.30 -26.00 24.93
C GLY A 62 -19.33 -26.57 23.51
N VAL A 63 -19.83 -25.81 22.52
CA VAL A 63 -19.87 -26.21 21.11
C VAL A 63 -19.10 -25.21 20.25
N GLY A 64 -17.98 -25.66 19.67
CA GLY A 64 -17.16 -24.83 18.77
C GLY A 64 -16.47 -23.64 19.47
N ASP A 65 -16.17 -23.78 20.76
CA ASP A 65 -15.64 -22.68 21.58
C ASP A 65 -14.22 -22.25 21.16
N GLU A 66 -13.42 -23.18 20.66
CA GLU A 66 -12.09 -22.84 20.11
C GLU A 66 -12.22 -22.01 18.83
N GLU A 67 -13.19 -22.32 17.98
CA GLU A 67 -13.45 -21.57 16.76
C GLU A 67 -13.99 -20.17 17.08
N LYS A 68 -14.87 -20.04 18.09
CA LYS A 68 -15.33 -18.75 18.62
C LYS A 68 -14.17 -17.91 19.14
N ARG A 69 -13.22 -18.51 19.89
CA ARG A 69 -11.98 -17.83 20.32
C ARG A 69 -11.11 -17.43 19.13
N SER A 70 -10.95 -18.33 18.16
CA SER A 70 -10.18 -18.07 16.95
C SER A 70 -10.75 -16.93 16.11
N LEU A 71 -12.07 -16.72 16.11
CA LEU A 71 -12.68 -15.54 15.50
C LEU A 71 -12.14 -14.26 16.16
N PHE A 72 -12.10 -14.21 17.49
CA PHE A 72 -11.60 -13.03 18.19
C PHE A 72 -10.10 -12.84 18.05
N ASP A 73 -9.32 -13.91 17.91
CA ASP A 73 -7.90 -13.79 17.54
C ASP A 73 -7.75 -13.16 16.15
N GLN A 74 -8.64 -13.49 15.22
CA GLN A 74 -8.70 -12.84 13.90
C GLN A 74 -9.12 -11.37 14.03
N VAL A 75 -10.15 -11.06 14.82
CA VAL A 75 -10.61 -9.68 15.07
C VAL A 75 -9.49 -8.84 15.68
N ASN A 76 -8.74 -9.39 16.64
CA ASN A 76 -7.61 -8.71 17.26
C ASN A 76 -6.52 -8.38 16.22
N ARG A 77 -6.19 -9.32 15.33
CA ARG A 77 -5.25 -9.07 14.23
C ARG A 77 -5.75 -7.96 13.30
N LEU A 78 -7.01 -8.03 12.86
CA LEU A 78 -7.61 -6.99 12.01
C LEU A 78 -7.60 -5.61 12.70
N ASN A 79 -7.87 -5.59 14.01
CA ASN A 79 -7.86 -4.38 14.81
C ASN A 79 -6.44 -3.80 14.99
N ALA A 80 -5.40 -4.64 15.10
CA ALA A 80 -4.03 -4.17 15.24
C ALA A 80 -3.42 -3.71 13.91
N SER A 81 -3.87 -4.27 12.79
CA SER A 81 -3.26 -4.06 11.47
C SER A 81 -3.76 -2.81 10.73
N TYR A 82 -4.84 -2.17 11.18
CA TYR A 82 -5.42 -1.00 10.53
C TYR A 82 -5.21 0.27 11.37
N PRO A 83 -4.77 1.41 10.78
CA PRO A 83 -4.64 2.67 11.52
C PRO A 83 -5.97 3.10 12.18
N GLY A 84 -5.97 3.24 13.51
CA GLY A 84 -7.20 3.52 14.28
C GLY A 84 -8.05 2.29 14.61
N GLY A 85 -7.66 1.12 14.12
CA GLY A 85 -8.29 -0.16 14.42
C GLY A 85 -9.54 -0.48 13.61
N LEU A 86 -10.16 -1.62 13.93
CA LEU A 86 -11.27 -2.18 13.15
C LEU A 86 -12.52 -1.30 13.23
N ALA A 87 -12.72 -0.59 14.34
CA ALA A 87 -13.78 0.41 14.46
C ALA A 87 -13.62 1.54 13.44
N SER A 88 -12.41 2.11 13.33
CA SER A 88 -12.09 3.11 12.30
C SER A 88 -12.27 2.56 10.90
N TYR A 89 -11.83 1.32 10.64
CA TYR A 89 -12.06 0.65 9.35
C TYR A 89 -13.54 0.61 8.97
N ILE A 90 -14.41 0.17 9.88
CA ILE A 90 -15.85 0.08 9.64
C ILE A 90 -16.45 1.47 9.43
N GLN A 91 -16.03 2.47 10.21
CA GLN A 91 -16.52 3.84 10.08
C GLN A 91 -16.13 4.45 8.73
N THR A 92 -14.86 4.35 8.34
CA THR A 92 -14.35 4.77 7.04
C THR A 92 -15.10 4.08 5.90
N ALA A 93 -15.34 2.77 6.03
CA ALA A 93 -16.09 2.00 5.05
C ALA A 93 -17.52 2.52 4.88
N LYS A 94 -18.25 2.80 5.97
CA LYS A 94 -19.60 3.39 5.91
C LYS A 94 -19.62 4.72 5.17
N GLU A 95 -18.65 5.59 5.47
CA GLU A 95 -18.52 6.88 4.80
C GLU A 95 -18.26 6.73 3.31
N LEU A 96 -17.27 5.91 2.93
CA LEU A 96 -16.92 5.68 1.53
C LEU A 96 -18.06 5.01 0.73
N LEU A 97 -18.78 4.07 1.33
CA LEU A 97 -19.94 3.42 0.71
C LEU A 97 -21.10 4.41 0.53
N ALA A 98 -21.37 5.27 1.52
CA ALA A 98 -22.37 6.32 1.41
C ALA A 98 -22.02 7.35 0.31
N GLU A 99 -20.75 7.77 0.23
CA GLU A 99 -20.27 8.66 -0.84
C GLU A 99 -20.37 8.02 -2.22
N SER A 100 -19.99 6.75 -2.34
CA SER A 100 -20.12 5.98 -3.59
C SER A 100 -21.58 5.87 -4.03
N LYS A 101 -22.49 5.56 -3.10
CA LYS A 101 -23.94 5.48 -3.37
C LYS A 101 -24.54 6.83 -3.78
N ALA A 102 -24.04 7.92 -3.20
CA ALA A 102 -24.44 9.28 -3.57
C ALA A 102 -23.86 9.75 -4.91
N GLY A 103 -22.96 8.97 -5.54
CA GLY A 103 -22.29 9.35 -6.79
C GLY A 103 -21.39 10.58 -6.61
N LYS A 104 -20.86 10.80 -5.40
CA LYS A 104 -20.02 11.96 -5.09
C LYS A 104 -18.74 11.89 -5.93
N ASN A 105 -18.55 12.87 -6.82
CA ASN A 105 -17.32 12.97 -7.60
C ASN A 105 -16.18 13.49 -6.69
N PRO A 106 -15.10 12.73 -6.46
CA PRO A 106 -13.99 13.17 -5.62
C PRO A 106 -13.24 14.39 -6.18
N PHE A 107 -13.45 14.71 -7.45
CA PHE A 107 -12.84 15.82 -8.17
C PHE A 107 -13.84 16.93 -8.51
N ASP A 108 -15.02 16.95 -7.86
CA ASP A 108 -15.95 18.05 -8.02
C ASP A 108 -15.28 19.40 -7.66
N GLY A 109 -15.56 20.43 -8.46
CA GLY A 109 -14.94 21.75 -8.33
C GLY A 109 -13.48 21.85 -8.79
N PHE A 110 -12.84 20.77 -9.25
CA PHE A 110 -11.48 20.79 -9.80
C PHE A 110 -11.46 20.89 -11.33
N THR A 111 -10.58 21.73 -11.86
CA THR A 111 -10.25 21.79 -13.28
C THR A 111 -8.90 21.09 -13.53
N PRO A 112 -8.84 20.11 -14.46
CA PRO A 112 -7.62 19.41 -14.82
C PRO A 112 -6.75 20.22 -15.79
N SER A 113 -5.44 20.04 -15.69
CA SER A 113 -4.44 20.56 -16.60
C SER A 113 -3.23 19.62 -16.65
N VAL A 114 -2.41 19.72 -17.69
CA VAL A 114 -1.19 18.92 -17.82
C VAL A 114 -0.18 19.41 -16.77
N PRO A 115 0.36 18.53 -15.91
CA PRO A 115 1.37 18.91 -14.93
C PRO A 115 2.70 19.27 -15.60
N SER A 116 3.56 20.01 -14.89
CA SER A 116 4.96 20.19 -15.30
C SER A 116 5.72 18.86 -15.16
N GLY A 117 6.65 18.60 -16.08
CA GLY A 117 7.52 17.44 -16.05
C GLY A 117 8.64 17.54 -17.08
N GLU A 118 9.56 16.59 -17.04
CA GLU A 118 10.67 16.48 -18.00
C GLU A 118 10.39 15.31 -18.96
N ILE A 119 10.57 15.53 -20.26
CA ILE A 119 10.52 14.46 -21.25
C ILE A 119 11.96 14.04 -21.52
N LEU A 120 12.26 12.77 -21.24
CA LEU A 120 13.58 12.21 -21.44
C LEU A 120 13.59 11.30 -22.66
N THR A 121 14.45 11.60 -23.64
CA THR A 121 14.70 10.71 -24.78
C THR A 121 15.94 9.88 -24.48
N PHE A 122 15.80 8.56 -24.48
CA PHE A 122 16.90 7.66 -24.16
C PHE A 122 18.13 7.94 -25.02
N GLY A 123 19.26 8.20 -24.37
CA GLY A 123 20.56 8.44 -25.00
C GLY A 123 20.80 9.85 -25.52
N ASP A 124 19.88 10.80 -25.34
CA ASP A 124 20.15 12.22 -25.60
C ASP A 124 21.01 12.85 -24.49
N ASP A 125 21.57 14.03 -24.75
CA ASP A 125 22.44 14.71 -23.79
C ASP A 125 21.71 15.03 -22.47
N ASN A 126 20.41 15.33 -22.51
CA ASN A 126 19.63 15.60 -21.29
C ASN A 126 19.50 14.34 -20.44
N PHE A 127 19.16 13.21 -21.06
CA PHE A 127 19.06 11.91 -20.43
C PHE A 127 20.38 11.52 -19.78
N VAL A 128 21.50 11.65 -20.50
CA VAL A 128 22.84 11.33 -19.97
C VAL A 128 23.19 12.23 -18.78
N ASN A 129 22.96 13.55 -18.89
CA ASN A 129 23.23 14.50 -17.79
C ASN A 129 22.41 14.17 -16.53
N PHE A 130 21.12 13.84 -16.70
CA PHE A 130 20.29 13.42 -15.58
C PHE A 130 20.71 12.04 -15.04
N GLU A 131 21.09 11.10 -15.90
CA GLU A 131 21.57 9.79 -15.50
C GLU A 131 22.82 9.91 -14.63
N GLU A 132 23.81 10.71 -15.02
CA GLU A 132 25.02 10.97 -14.22
C GLU A 132 24.69 11.55 -12.84
N ALA A 133 23.79 12.54 -12.79
CA ALA A 133 23.32 13.12 -11.53
C ALA A 133 22.61 12.07 -10.65
N GLY A 134 21.80 11.21 -11.27
CA GLY A 134 21.12 10.11 -10.60
C GLY A 134 22.06 9.06 -10.03
N ILE A 135 23.10 8.67 -10.78
CA ILE A 135 24.14 7.74 -10.30
C ILE A 135 24.88 8.32 -9.08
N SER A 136 25.11 9.64 -9.03
CA SER A 136 25.68 10.28 -7.84
C SER A 136 24.73 10.22 -6.62
N GLU A 137 23.41 10.30 -6.85
CA GLU A 137 22.40 10.36 -5.79
C GLU A 137 21.89 8.99 -5.33
N VAL A 138 22.00 7.94 -6.14
CA VAL A 138 21.38 6.63 -5.85
C VAL A 138 21.93 5.96 -4.58
N ARG A 139 23.17 6.29 -4.17
CA ARG A 139 23.73 5.88 -2.87
C ARG A 139 22.97 6.43 -1.66
N ASN A 140 22.22 7.51 -1.84
CA ASN A 140 21.37 8.15 -0.83
C ASN A 140 19.92 7.67 -0.97
N ALA A 141 19.66 6.58 -1.70
CA ALA A 141 18.31 6.10 -1.96
C ALA A 141 18.01 4.76 -1.29
N ALA A 142 16.74 4.52 -1.01
CA ALA A 142 16.18 3.21 -0.70
C ALA A 142 15.16 2.80 -1.77
N PHE A 143 15.13 1.52 -2.11
CA PHE A 143 14.20 0.93 -3.07
C PHE A 143 13.07 0.20 -2.34
N VAL A 144 11.85 0.30 -2.85
CA VAL A 144 10.65 -0.31 -2.30
C VAL A 144 9.88 -1.01 -3.42
N LEU A 145 9.89 -2.34 -3.40
CA LEU A 145 9.20 -3.20 -4.35
C LEU A 145 7.84 -3.62 -3.78
N VAL A 146 6.76 -3.36 -4.51
CA VAL A 146 5.45 -3.90 -4.18
C VAL A 146 5.21 -5.22 -4.91
N ALA A 147 5.16 -6.32 -4.16
CA ALA A 147 5.07 -7.69 -4.67
C ALA A 147 4.06 -8.57 -3.88
N GLY A 148 2.89 -8.01 -3.57
CA GLY A 148 1.82 -8.73 -2.85
C GLY A 148 0.97 -9.67 -3.71
N GLY A 149 1.11 -9.65 -5.04
CA GLY A 149 0.24 -10.36 -5.97
C GLY A 149 0.81 -11.67 -6.53
N LEU A 150 -0.08 -12.66 -6.73
CA LEU A 150 0.21 -13.87 -7.50
C LEU A 150 0.05 -13.65 -9.01
N GLY A 151 0.64 -14.56 -9.80
CA GLY A 151 0.57 -14.57 -11.27
C GLY A 151 -0.68 -15.24 -11.86
N GLU A 152 -1.72 -15.51 -11.07
CA GLU A 152 -2.84 -16.38 -11.48
C GLU A 152 -3.57 -15.89 -12.74
N ARG A 153 -3.77 -14.57 -12.88
CA ARG A 153 -4.37 -13.98 -14.09
C ARG A 153 -3.51 -14.18 -15.34
N LEU A 154 -2.21 -14.38 -15.18
CA LEU A 154 -1.27 -14.72 -16.26
C LEU A 154 -1.23 -16.24 -16.53
N GLY A 155 -1.97 -17.05 -15.78
CA GLY A 155 -1.89 -18.51 -15.82
C GLY A 155 -0.68 -19.08 -15.08
N TYR A 156 -0.06 -18.31 -14.17
CA TYR A 156 1.12 -18.72 -13.41
C TYR A 156 0.80 -18.88 -11.92
N ASN A 157 1.01 -20.09 -11.38
CA ASN A 157 0.66 -20.46 -10.00
C ASN A 157 1.73 -20.07 -8.95
N GLY A 158 2.76 -19.32 -9.35
CA GLY A 158 3.83 -18.84 -8.48
C GLY A 158 3.73 -17.35 -8.17
N ILE A 159 4.74 -16.84 -7.45
CA ILE A 159 4.91 -15.39 -7.24
C ILE A 159 5.43 -14.76 -8.52
N LYS A 160 4.88 -13.60 -8.93
CA LYS A 160 5.31 -12.95 -10.17
C LYS A 160 6.81 -12.63 -10.23
N LEU A 161 7.42 -12.38 -9.07
CA LEU A 161 8.86 -12.16 -8.94
C LEU A 161 9.73 -13.32 -9.44
N ALA A 162 9.19 -14.54 -9.44
CA ALA A 162 9.86 -15.74 -9.95
C ALA A 162 9.66 -15.95 -11.45
N LEU A 163 8.83 -15.14 -12.12
CA LEU A 163 8.70 -15.22 -13.57
C LEU A 163 10.02 -14.82 -14.23
N PRO A 164 10.42 -15.51 -15.32
CA PRO A 164 11.55 -15.09 -16.13
C PRO A 164 11.25 -13.74 -16.77
N LEU A 165 12.19 -12.79 -16.66
CA LEU A 165 12.14 -11.53 -17.39
C LEU A 165 12.19 -11.78 -18.91
N GLU A 166 13.00 -12.76 -19.29
CA GLU A 166 13.20 -13.20 -20.67
C GLU A 166 13.59 -14.69 -20.69
N SER A 167 13.40 -15.35 -21.83
CA SER A 167 13.50 -16.83 -21.94
C SER A 167 14.88 -17.36 -22.29
N THR A 168 15.87 -16.51 -22.61
CA THR A 168 17.21 -16.93 -23.04
C THR A 168 18.05 -17.37 -21.87
N THR A 169 18.15 -16.54 -20.82
CA THR A 169 18.89 -16.84 -19.60
C THR A 169 17.99 -17.42 -18.52
N GLY A 170 16.68 -17.14 -18.59
CA GLY A 170 15.72 -17.52 -17.56
C GLY A 170 15.83 -16.71 -16.27
N THR A 171 16.59 -15.61 -16.28
CA THR A 171 16.75 -14.68 -15.15
C THR A 171 15.38 -14.18 -14.70
N CYS A 172 15.04 -14.39 -13.42
CA CYS A 172 13.75 -13.95 -12.89
C CYS A 172 13.73 -12.45 -12.59
N PHE A 173 12.53 -11.86 -12.49
CA PHE A 173 12.38 -10.43 -12.15
C PHE A 173 13.11 -10.04 -10.86
N LEU A 174 13.02 -10.85 -9.80
CA LEU A 174 13.68 -10.54 -8.53
C LEU A 174 15.21 -10.48 -8.67
N GLN A 175 15.79 -11.44 -9.39
CA GLN A 175 17.22 -11.46 -9.68
C GLN A 175 17.61 -10.20 -10.46
N HIS A 176 16.91 -9.89 -11.55
CA HIS A 176 17.18 -8.70 -12.36
C HIS A 176 17.14 -7.41 -11.55
N TYR A 177 16.15 -7.26 -10.65
CA TYR A 177 16.05 -6.08 -9.78
C TYR A 177 17.21 -5.98 -8.79
N ILE A 178 17.58 -7.09 -8.15
CA ILE A 178 18.69 -7.11 -7.20
C ILE A 178 20.03 -6.82 -7.90
N GLU A 179 20.29 -7.46 -9.04
CA GLU A 179 21.49 -7.22 -9.83
C GLU A 179 21.57 -5.78 -10.34
N SER A 180 20.43 -5.19 -10.71
CA SER A 180 20.36 -3.78 -11.10
C SER A 180 20.70 -2.85 -9.92
N ILE A 181 20.19 -3.13 -8.71
CA ILE A 181 20.53 -2.36 -7.50
C ILE A 181 22.02 -2.51 -7.16
N LEU A 182 22.60 -3.70 -7.29
CA LEU A 182 24.03 -3.93 -7.11
C LEU A 182 24.88 -3.16 -8.12
N ALA A 183 24.46 -3.12 -9.38
CA ALA A 183 25.13 -2.34 -10.42
C ALA A 183 25.09 -0.83 -10.12
N LEU A 184 23.95 -0.30 -9.66
CA LEU A 184 23.82 1.08 -9.23
C LEU A 184 24.68 1.40 -8.00
N GLN A 185 24.75 0.47 -7.04
CA GLN A 185 25.59 0.56 -5.87
C GLN A 185 27.07 0.66 -6.25
N ASP A 186 27.55 -0.22 -7.13
CA ASP A 186 28.92 -0.21 -7.63
C ASP A 186 29.24 1.06 -8.44
N ALA A 187 28.35 1.46 -9.35
CA ALA A 187 28.52 2.66 -10.17
C ALA A 187 28.63 3.92 -9.30
N SER A 188 27.75 4.08 -8.31
CA SER A 188 27.79 5.20 -7.37
C SER A 188 29.00 5.13 -6.42
N GLY A 189 29.38 3.93 -6.01
CA GLY A 189 30.54 3.69 -5.16
C GLY A 189 31.86 4.08 -5.83
N ARG A 190 32.00 3.85 -7.13
CA ARG A 190 33.17 4.26 -7.93
C ARG A 190 33.38 5.78 -7.98
N LEU A 191 32.33 6.58 -7.77
CA LEU A 191 32.42 8.04 -7.71
C LEU A 191 32.98 8.54 -6.37
N ILE A 192 33.09 7.69 -5.34
CA ILE A 192 33.51 8.08 -4.00
C ILE A 192 34.85 7.45 -3.67
N GLN A 193 35.92 8.22 -3.84
CA GLN A 193 37.27 7.77 -3.47
C GLN A 193 37.40 7.62 -1.95
N GLY A 194 37.78 6.44 -1.47
CA GLY A 194 38.20 6.19 -0.08
C GLY A 194 37.09 6.03 0.96
N LYS A 195 35.81 5.91 0.57
CA LYS A 195 34.72 5.55 1.50
C LYS A 195 34.32 4.08 1.36
N CYS A 196 33.66 3.55 2.39
CA CYS A 196 32.99 2.25 2.28
C CYS A 196 31.98 2.28 1.13
N GLN A 197 31.91 1.18 0.38
CA GLN A 197 30.90 0.98 -0.66
C GLN A 197 29.51 1.25 -0.08
N PRO A 198 28.66 2.06 -0.76
CA PRO A 198 27.30 2.30 -0.30
C PRO A 198 26.56 0.97 -0.19
N GLN A 199 25.60 0.90 0.73
CA GLN A 199 24.70 -0.24 0.86
C GLN A 199 23.29 0.26 0.63
N ILE A 200 22.81 0.09 -0.60
CA ILE A 200 21.48 0.57 -1.00
C ILE A 200 20.42 -0.38 -0.41
N PRO A 201 19.48 0.09 0.43
CA PRO A 201 18.44 -0.77 0.98
C PRO A 201 17.37 -1.14 -0.04
N LEU A 202 16.80 -2.33 0.11
CA LEU A 202 15.64 -2.83 -0.63
C LEU A 202 14.58 -3.33 0.34
N VAL A 203 13.39 -2.73 0.30
CA VAL A 203 12.19 -3.27 0.94
C VAL A 203 11.38 -4.01 -0.11
N ILE A 204 10.86 -5.19 0.24
CA ILE A 204 9.90 -5.91 -0.58
C ILE A 204 8.62 -6.08 0.23
N MET A 205 7.55 -5.41 -0.22
CA MET A 205 6.22 -5.66 0.32
C MET A 205 5.67 -6.96 -0.26
N THR A 206 5.26 -7.86 0.63
CA THR A 206 4.73 -9.19 0.32
C THR A 206 3.33 -9.33 0.91
N SER A 207 2.62 -10.42 0.61
CA SER A 207 1.35 -10.79 1.24
C SER A 207 1.44 -12.18 1.86
N ASP A 208 0.40 -12.65 2.55
CA ASP A 208 0.32 -14.04 3.02
C ASP A 208 0.61 -15.05 1.90
N ASP A 209 0.18 -14.73 0.67
CA ASP A 209 0.26 -15.61 -0.48
C ASP A 209 1.66 -15.59 -1.13
N THR A 210 2.46 -14.53 -0.90
CA THR A 210 3.77 -14.34 -1.54
C THR A 210 4.96 -14.37 -0.58
N HIS A 211 4.78 -14.18 0.73
CA HIS A 211 5.86 -13.97 1.68
C HIS A 211 6.84 -15.15 1.77
N ALA A 212 6.33 -16.34 2.09
CA ALA A 212 7.17 -17.54 2.28
C ALA A 212 7.94 -17.89 1.01
N ARG A 213 7.27 -17.84 -0.15
CA ARG A 213 7.87 -18.11 -1.47
C ARG A 213 8.91 -17.06 -1.87
N THR A 214 8.71 -15.80 -1.48
CA THR A 214 9.68 -14.73 -1.74
C THR A 214 10.93 -14.91 -0.89
N LEU A 215 10.77 -15.25 0.39
CA LEU A 215 11.89 -15.56 1.28
C LEU A 215 12.67 -16.78 0.78
N GLU A 216 11.98 -17.86 0.41
CA GLU A 216 12.59 -19.06 -0.17
C GLU A 216 13.39 -18.75 -1.44
N LEU A 217 12.83 -17.95 -2.36
CA LEU A 217 13.52 -17.53 -3.59
C LEU A 217 14.80 -16.74 -3.29
N LEU A 218 14.78 -15.87 -2.29
CA LEU A 218 15.96 -15.12 -1.85
C LEU A 218 17.01 -16.06 -1.22
N GLU A 219 16.62 -16.85 -0.23
CA GLU A 219 17.55 -17.69 0.54
C GLU A 219 18.20 -18.78 -0.32
N SER A 220 17.42 -19.45 -1.17
CA SER A 220 17.91 -20.49 -2.07
C SER A 220 18.91 -19.98 -3.11
N ASN A 221 18.90 -18.67 -3.40
CA ASN A 221 19.81 -18.03 -4.35
C ASN A 221 20.82 -17.10 -3.68
N ALA A 222 21.05 -17.25 -2.36
CA ALA A 222 21.98 -16.41 -1.59
C ALA A 222 21.74 -14.90 -1.81
N TYR A 223 20.46 -14.50 -1.82
CA TYR A 223 19.97 -13.14 -2.05
C TYR A 223 20.48 -12.51 -3.35
N PHE A 224 20.81 -13.33 -4.35
CA PHE A 224 21.36 -12.92 -5.64
C PHE A 224 22.59 -11.99 -5.51
N GLY A 225 23.37 -12.18 -4.44
CA GLY A 225 24.58 -11.40 -4.15
C GLY A 225 24.37 -10.13 -3.32
N LEU A 226 23.13 -9.70 -3.06
CA LEU A 226 22.86 -8.59 -2.15
C LEU A 226 23.03 -9.03 -0.70
N LYS A 227 23.55 -8.16 0.17
CA LYS A 227 23.71 -8.54 1.59
C LYS A 227 22.32 -8.76 2.21
N PRO A 228 22.12 -9.82 3.01
CA PRO A 228 20.83 -10.06 3.68
C PRO A 228 20.37 -8.85 4.52
N THR A 229 21.31 -8.10 5.10
CA THR A 229 21.04 -6.89 5.89
C THR A 229 20.50 -5.71 5.07
N GLN A 230 20.66 -5.73 3.74
CA GLN A 230 20.13 -4.70 2.85
C GLN A 230 18.66 -4.97 2.46
N ILE A 231 18.16 -6.19 2.66
CA ILE A 231 16.80 -6.57 2.27
C ILE A 231 15.90 -6.67 3.49
N LYS A 232 14.72 -6.05 3.42
CA LYS A 232 13.67 -6.20 4.42
C LYS A 232 12.35 -6.59 3.77
N LEU A 233 11.78 -7.71 4.19
CA LEU A 233 10.42 -8.08 3.81
C LEU A 233 9.43 -7.42 4.77
N LEU A 234 8.46 -6.70 4.21
CA LEU A 234 7.30 -6.20 4.94
C LEU A 234 6.07 -6.94 4.43
N LYS A 235 5.38 -7.67 5.30
CA LYS A 235 4.19 -8.42 4.89
C LYS A 235 2.95 -7.55 5.13
N GLN A 236 2.18 -7.30 4.08
CA GLN A 236 0.86 -6.68 4.20
C GLN A 236 -0.12 -7.69 4.79
N GLU A 237 -0.96 -7.22 5.70
CA GLU A 237 -2.06 -8.00 6.26
C GLU A 237 -3.31 -7.84 5.39
N LYS A 238 -4.24 -8.80 5.48
CA LYS A 238 -5.53 -8.70 4.79
C LYS A 238 -6.49 -7.84 5.61
N VAL A 239 -7.38 -7.12 4.93
CA VAL A 239 -8.49 -6.39 5.58
C VAL A 239 -9.77 -7.20 5.48
N ALA A 240 -10.73 -6.90 6.36
CA ALA A 240 -12.04 -7.54 6.33
C ALA A 240 -12.80 -7.21 5.04
N CYS A 241 -13.57 -8.17 4.51
CA CYS A 241 -14.52 -7.91 3.44
C CYS A 241 -15.80 -7.32 4.03
N LEU A 242 -16.53 -6.56 3.20
CA LEU A 242 -17.83 -5.99 3.54
C LEU A 242 -18.89 -6.75 2.74
N ASP A 243 -19.98 -7.11 3.42
CA ASP A 243 -21.11 -7.85 2.88
C ASP A 243 -22.10 -6.92 2.15
N ASP A 244 -22.22 -5.67 2.61
CA ASP A 244 -23.22 -4.72 2.11
C ASP A 244 -22.85 -3.23 2.31
N ASN A 245 -23.79 -2.35 1.94
CA ASN A 245 -23.68 -0.90 2.05
C ASN A 245 -23.73 -0.36 3.49
N ASP A 246 -24.10 -1.19 4.47
CA ASP A 246 -24.07 -0.83 5.89
C ASP A 246 -22.71 -1.17 6.53
N ALA A 247 -21.74 -1.61 5.71
CA ALA A 247 -20.41 -2.06 6.09
C ALA A 247 -20.45 -3.20 7.11
N ARG A 248 -21.42 -4.12 6.99
CA ARG A 248 -21.39 -5.38 7.74
C ARG A 248 -20.20 -6.22 7.28
N LEU A 249 -19.40 -6.73 8.21
CA LEU A 249 -18.26 -7.59 7.88
C LEU A 249 -18.75 -8.91 7.29
N ALA A 250 -18.20 -9.32 6.15
CA ALA A 250 -18.57 -10.57 5.50
C ALA A 250 -18.00 -11.78 6.26
N ILE A 251 -18.84 -12.80 6.44
CA ILE A 251 -18.44 -14.09 7.02
C ILE A 251 -17.95 -15.00 5.90
N ASP A 252 -16.93 -15.82 6.16
CA ASP A 252 -16.44 -16.80 5.20
C ASP A 252 -17.54 -17.83 4.87
N THR A 253 -17.80 -18.03 3.58
CA THR A 253 -18.88 -18.91 3.11
C THR A 253 -18.69 -20.37 3.51
N ASN A 254 -17.46 -20.79 3.80
CA ASN A 254 -17.12 -22.15 4.22
C ASN A 254 -16.89 -22.26 5.72
N ASN A 255 -16.85 -21.15 6.47
CA ASN A 255 -16.60 -21.16 7.91
C ASN A 255 -17.29 -19.98 8.63
N LYS A 256 -18.38 -20.27 9.34
CA LYS A 256 -19.16 -19.29 10.11
C LYS A 256 -18.43 -18.64 11.31
N TYR A 257 -17.25 -19.12 11.66
CA TYR A 257 -16.41 -18.57 12.73
C TYR A 257 -15.21 -17.78 12.17
N ARG A 258 -15.27 -17.37 10.90
CA ARG A 258 -14.19 -16.65 10.25
C ARG A 258 -14.75 -15.46 9.46
N ILE A 259 -14.13 -14.30 9.63
CA ILE A 259 -14.38 -13.15 8.77
C ILE A 259 -13.66 -13.35 7.44
N GLN A 260 -14.36 -13.12 6.33
CA GLN A 260 -13.75 -13.13 5.01
C GLN A 260 -12.80 -11.93 4.90
N THR A 261 -11.61 -12.15 4.35
CA THR A 261 -10.59 -11.09 4.22
C THR A 261 -10.02 -11.04 2.82
N LYS A 262 -9.61 -9.85 2.37
CA LYS A 262 -8.96 -9.61 1.08
C LYS A 262 -7.75 -8.68 1.22
N PRO A 263 -6.80 -8.70 0.27
CA PRO A 263 -5.77 -7.65 0.19
C PRO A 263 -6.39 -6.26 0.16
N HIS A 264 -5.81 -5.31 0.91
CA HIS A 264 -6.30 -3.93 0.93
C HIS A 264 -5.90 -3.14 -0.32
N GLY A 265 -4.73 -3.43 -0.88
CA GLY A 265 -4.18 -2.81 -2.07
C GLY A 265 -2.70 -2.50 -1.89
N HIS A 266 -2.05 -1.96 -2.92
CA HIS A 266 -0.63 -1.61 -2.84
C HIS A 266 -0.35 -0.38 -1.94
N GLY A 267 -1.38 0.37 -1.55
CA GLY A 267 -1.27 1.53 -0.67
C GLY A 267 -0.75 1.20 0.74
N ASP A 268 -0.89 -0.04 1.20
CA ASP A 268 -0.39 -0.51 2.51
C ASP A 268 1.12 -0.37 2.65
N VAL A 269 1.86 -0.28 1.54
CA VAL A 269 3.31 -0.10 1.59
C VAL A 269 3.70 1.13 2.41
N HIS A 270 2.89 2.18 2.38
CA HIS A 270 3.16 3.43 3.09
C HIS A 270 2.95 3.28 4.60
N SER A 271 1.85 2.63 5.02
CA SER A 271 1.56 2.37 6.43
C SER A 271 2.52 1.35 7.03
N LEU A 272 2.93 0.33 6.27
CA LEU A 272 3.95 -0.65 6.68
C LEU A 272 5.32 0.01 6.86
N LEU A 273 5.74 0.86 5.93
CA LEU A 273 7.00 1.61 6.06
C LEU A 273 6.96 2.54 7.28
N TYR A 274 5.84 3.23 7.52
CA TYR A 274 5.68 4.10 8.68
C TYR A 274 5.74 3.33 10.00
N SER A 275 4.89 2.31 10.15
CA SER A 275 4.78 1.52 11.39
C SER A 275 6.03 0.69 11.70
N SER A 276 6.79 0.28 10.68
CA SER A 276 8.07 -0.42 10.87
C SER A 276 9.20 0.46 11.43
N GLY A 277 9.04 1.79 11.39
CA GLY A 277 10.09 2.74 11.79
C GLY A 277 11.28 2.86 10.82
N LEU A 278 11.26 2.12 9.70
CA LEU A 278 12.38 2.08 8.74
C LEU A 278 12.69 3.46 8.13
N LEU A 279 11.67 4.28 7.91
CA LEU A 279 11.87 5.61 7.33
C LEU A 279 12.76 6.50 8.22
N ASN A 280 12.60 6.41 9.54
CA ASN A 280 13.44 7.15 10.49
C ASN A 280 14.87 6.59 10.50
N VAL A 281 15.02 5.26 10.45
CA VAL A 281 16.35 4.61 10.34
C VAL A 281 17.09 5.08 9.08
N TRP A 282 16.40 5.16 7.94
CA TRP A 282 16.95 5.66 6.68
C TRP A 282 17.30 7.14 6.74
N HIS A 283 16.44 7.94 7.34
CA HIS A 283 16.67 9.37 7.52
C HIS A 283 17.91 9.64 8.39
N ASP A 284 18.04 8.91 9.52
CA ASP A 284 19.19 9.02 10.43
C ASP A 284 20.49 8.51 9.80
N ALA A 285 20.39 7.55 8.87
CA ALA A 285 21.51 7.10 8.03
C ALA A 285 21.86 8.07 6.89
N GLY A 286 21.13 9.19 6.73
CA GLY A 286 21.39 10.20 5.71
C GLY A 286 20.88 9.85 4.32
N LEU A 287 19.97 8.88 4.19
CA LEU A 287 19.26 8.67 2.93
C LEU A 287 18.33 9.86 2.65
N LYS A 288 18.15 10.17 1.37
CA LYS A 288 17.34 11.28 0.85
C LYS A 288 16.13 10.82 0.04
N TRP A 289 16.22 9.66 -0.61
CA TRP A 289 15.23 9.24 -1.62
C TRP A 289 14.59 7.90 -1.28
N VAL A 290 13.30 7.76 -1.56
CA VAL A 290 12.59 6.47 -1.55
C VAL A 290 11.97 6.24 -2.92
N LEU A 291 12.36 5.13 -3.58
CA LEU A 291 11.89 4.78 -4.91
C LEU A 291 10.94 3.58 -4.84
N PHE A 292 9.70 3.77 -5.23
CA PHE A 292 8.66 2.74 -5.26
C PHE A 292 8.53 2.17 -6.67
N PHE A 293 8.45 0.84 -6.77
CA PHE A 293 8.28 0.14 -8.03
C PHE A 293 7.45 -1.15 -7.92
N GLN A 294 7.07 -1.69 -9.08
CA GLN A 294 6.10 -2.78 -9.22
C GLN A 294 6.78 -4.09 -9.68
N ASP A 295 6.09 -5.21 -9.43
CA ASP A 295 6.58 -6.59 -9.54
C ASP A 295 7.09 -7.06 -10.92
N THR A 296 6.55 -6.56 -12.05
CA THR A 296 6.86 -7.11 -13.39
C THR A 296 7.18 -6.05 -14.45
N ASN A 297 7.84 -4.95 -14.09
CA ASN A 297 8.39 -4.00 -15.06
C ASN A 297 9.93 -4.09 -15.11
N GLY A 298 10.47 -4.86 -16.06
CA GLY A 298 11.91 -5.12 -16.16
C GLY A 298 12.72 -3.99 -16.80
N LEU A 299 12.07 -3.14 -17.60
CA LEU A 299 12.74 -2.02 -18.29
C LEU A 299 12.99 -0.82 -17.36
N LEU A 300 12.34 -0.80 -16.20
CA LEU A 300 12.35 0.30 -15.27
C LEU A 300 13.76 0.81 -14.91
N PHE A 301 14.68 -0.10 -14.59
CA PHE A 301 16.02 0.26 -14.12
C PHE A 301 16.88 0.98 -15.18
N LYS A 302 16.44 1.00 -16.45
CA LYS A 302 17.05 1.83 -17.50
C LYS A 302 16.69 3.31 -17.37
N ALA A 303 15.59 3.64 -16.71
CA ALA A 303 15.11 5.02 -16.56
C ALA A 303 15.31 5.58 -15.15
N ILE A 304 15.45 4.71 -14.13
CA ILE A 304 15.58 5.11 -12.72
C ILE A 304 16.70 6.13 -12.49
N PRO A 305 17.95 5.93 -12.99
CA PRO A 305 19.01 6.89 -12.74
C PRO A 305 18.64 8.29 -13.27
N ALA A 306 18.23 8.39 -14.53
CA ALA A 306 17.84 9.67 -15.10
C ALA A 306 16.64 10.29 -14.37
N ALA A 307 15.63 9.51 -14.00
CA ALA A 307 14.48 10.01 -13.24
C ALA A 307 14.87 10.52 -11.84
N LEU A 308 15.81 9.85 -11.16
CA LEU A 308 16.35 10.30 -9.88
C LEU A 308 17.17 11.59 -10.05
N GLY A 309 17.95 11.70 -11.13
CA GLY A 309 18.64 12.93 -11.49
C GLY A 309 17.69 14.10 -11.72
N VAL A 310 16.56 13.87 -12.39
CA VAL A 310 15.49 14.88 -12.53
C VAL A 310 14.99 15.32 -11.16
N SER A 311 14.61 14.38 -10.29
CA SER A 311 14.15 14.70 -8.92
C SER A 311 15.18 15.50 -8.13
N SER A 312 16.46 15.13 -8.24
CA SER A 312 17.55 15.82 -7.56
C SER A 312 17.77 17.22 -8.11
N ILE A 313 17.94 17.39 -9.42
CA ILE A 313 18.24 18.69 -10.01
C ILE A 313 17.05 19.65 -9.90
N LYS A 314 15.83 19.16 -10.10
CA LYS A 314 14.60 19.96 -10.05
C LYS A 314 14.03 20.12 -8.63
N GLN A 315 14.61 19.43 -7.64
CA GLN A 315 14.19 19.46 -6.24
C GLN A 315 12.72 19.06 -6.06
N TYR A 316 12.29 17.99 -6.73
CA TYR A 316 10.93 17.48 -6.58
C TYR A 316 10.79 16.65 -5.30
N HIS A 317 9.83 17.02 -4.45
CA HIS A 317 9.45 16.21 -3.29
C HIS A 317 8.77 14.89 -3.70
N VAL A 318 8.06 14.90 -4.83
CA VAL A 318 7.35 13.74 -5.41
C VAL A 318 7.53 13.80 -6.91
N ASN A 319 8.00 12.71 -7.50
CA ASN A 319 8.13 12.55 -8.94
C ASN A 319 7.52 11.21 -9.37
N SER A 320 6.44 11.28 -10.15
CA SER A 320 5.79 10.11 -10.75
C SER A 320 6.33 9.92 -12.16
N LEU A 321 6.93 8.76 -12.43
CA LEU A 321 7.34 8.45 -13.80
C LEU A 321 6.09 8.07 -14.59
N ALA A 322 6.06 8.53 -15.83
CA ALA A 322 4.95 8.34 -16.74
C ALA A 322 5.46 8.08 -18.16
N VAL A 323 4.58 7.53 -18.99
CA VAL A 323 4.85 7.25 -20.41
C VAL A 323 3.82 7.91 -21.31
N PRO A 324 4.13 8.20 -22.58
CA PRO A 324 3.10 8.53 -23.55
C PRO A 324 2.07 7.41 -23.62
N ARG A 325 0.78 7.74 -23.46
CA ARG A 325 -0.33 6.79 -23.54
C ARG A 325 -1.33 7.19 -24.62
N LYS A 326 -2.12 6.24 -25.12
CA LYS A 326 -3.27 6.59 -25.97
C LYS A 326 -4.42 7.07 -25.10
N ALA A 327 -5.18 8.03 -25.63
CA ALA A 327 -6.43 8.42 -25.00
C ALA A 327 -7.35 7.20 -24.81
N LYS A 328 -8.02 7.13 -23.66
CA LYS A 328 -8.93 6.06 -23.24
C LYS A 328 -8.27 4.68 -23.05
N GLU A 329 -6.95 4.61 -23.07
CA GLU A 329 -6.22 3.43 -22.63
C GLU A 329 -6.48 3.17 -21.14
N ALA A 330 -6.50 1.91 -20.71
CA ALA A 330 -6.80 1.49 -19.35
C ALA A 330 -5.62 1.75 -18.37
N ILE A 331 -5.11 2.98 -18.39
CA ILE A 331 -4.02 3.49 -17.56
C ILE A 331 -4.34 4.93 -17.17
N GLY A 332 -4.22 5.23 -15.87
CA GLY A 332 -4.51 6.55 -15.33
C GLY A 332 -3.59 7.63 -15.89
N GLY A 333 -4.08 8.87 -15.94
CA GLY A 333 -3.31 10.03 -16.37
C GLY A 333 -2.80 10.82 -15.17
N ILE A 334 -1.55 11.27 -15.20
CA ILE A 334 -1.08 12.26 -14.22
C ILE A 334 -1.66 13.62 -14.61
N THR A 335 -2.37 14.23 -13.67
CA THR A 335 -3.10 15.47 -13.87
C THR A 335 -2.81 16.45 -12.75
N LYS A 336 -2.62 17.73 -13.11
CA LYS A 336 -2.68 18.83 -12.15
C LYS A 336 -4.14 19.28 -12.02
N LEU A 337 -4.72 19.06 -10.86
CA LEU A 337 -6.06 19.50 -10.51
C LEU A 337 -5.99 20.84 -9.76
N THR A 338 -6.78 21.81 -10.18
CA THR A 338 -6.92 23.11 -9.51
C THR A 338 -8.38 23.32 -9.12
N HIS A 339 -8.65 23.41 -7.82
CA HIS A 339 -10.00 23.65 -7.30
C HIS A 339 -10.38 25.13 -7.44
N ALA A 340 -11.68 25.41 -7.51
CA ALA A 340 -12.21 26.78 -7.59
C ALA A 340 -11.80 27.69 -6.40
N ASP A 341 -11.46 27.11 -5.25
CA ASP A 341 -10.96 27.85 -4.07
C ASP A 341 -9.43 28.06 -4.05
N GLY A 342 -8.72 27.66 -5.11
CA GLY A 342 -7.29 27.83 -5.27
C GLY A 342 -6.43 26.66 -4.76
N ARG A 343 -7.02 25.62 -4.15
CA ARG A 343 -6.26 24.40 -3.82
C ARG A 343 -5.76 23.72 -5.09
N THR A 344 -4.52 23.20 -5.06
CA THR A 344 -3.95 22.46 -6.18
C THR A 344 -3.38 21.12 -5.73
N MET A 345 -3.42 20.13 -6.60
CA MET A 345 -2.76 18.85 -6.41
C MET A 345 -2.31 18.28 -7.75
N VAL A 346 -1.22 17.49 -7.74
CA VAL A 346 -0.82 16.67 -8.89
C VAL A 346 -1.03 15.23 -8.49
N ILE A 347 -1.89 14.51 -9.21
CA ILE A 347 -2.31 13.17 -8.85
C ILE A 347 -2.57 12.32 -10.09
N ASN A 348 -2.48 11.00 -9.94
CA ASN A 348 -3.05 10.07 -10.88
C ASN A 348 -4.58 10.12 -10.84
N VAL A 349 -5.20 10.41 -11.98
CA VAL A 349 -6.65 10.26 -12.17
C VAL A 349 -6.87 8.98 -12.97
N GLU A 350 -7.61 8.04 -12.39
CA GLU A 350 -7.87 6.74 -13.01
C GLU A 350 -8.59 6.89 -14.35
N TYR A 351 -8.32 5.98 -15.28
CA TYR A 351 -8.83 6.07 -16.66
C TYR A 351 -10.36 6.14 -16.74
N ASN A 352 -11.06 5.48 -15.81
CA ASN A 352 -12.51 5.48 -15.70
C ASN A 352 -13.09 6.79 -15.12
N GLN A 353 -12.25 7.63 -14.51
CA GLN A 353 -12.61 8.94 -13.95
C GLN A 353 -12.13 10.10 -14.83
N LEU A 354 -11.03 9.92 -15.56
CA LEU A 354 -10.39 10.99 -16.32
C LEU A 354 -11.26 11.50 -17.48
N ASP A 355 -11.84 10.63 -18.30
CA ASP A 355 -12.71 11.06 -19.41
C ASP A 355 -13.97 11.80 -18.91
N PRO A 356 -14.73 11.28 -17.91
CA PRO A 356 -15.83 12.03 -17.30
C PRO A 356 -15.40 13.38 -16.70
N LEU A 357 -14.26 13.42 -16.00
CA LEU A 357 -13.71 14.65 -15.43
C LEU A 357 -13.45 15.69 -16.51
N LEU A 358 -12.72 15.32 -17.57
CA LEU A 358 -12.40 16.21 -18.68
C LEU A 358 -13.66 16.78 -19.35
N ARG A 359 -14.66 15.92 -19.62
CA ARG A 359 -15.93 16.36 -20.21
C ARG A 359 -16.66 17.36 -19.33
N ALA A 360 -16.67 17.13 -18.02
CA ALA A 360 -17.31 18.03 -17.07
C ALA A 360 -16.62 19.40 -16.96
N THR A 361 -15.33 19.49 -17.31
CA THR A 361 -14.49 20.68 -17.08
C THR A 361 -14.08 21.38 -18.38
N GLY A 362 -14.88 21.28 -19.44
CA GLY A 362 -14.71 22.06 -20.66
C GLY A 362 -13.92 21.39 -21.80
N TYR A 363 -13.54 20.12 -21.66
CA TYR A 363 -12.98 19.32 -22.76
C TYR A 363 -14.13 18.56 -23.44
N ALA A 364 -14.76 19.16 -24.46
CA ALA A 364 -15.98 18.61 -25.09
C ALA A 364 -15.84 17.14 -25.51
N ASP A 365 -14.68 16.77 -26.07
CA ASP A 365 -14.41 15.42 -26.55
C ASP A 365 -13.82 14.48 -25.47
N GLY A 366 -13.63 14.97 -24.25
CA GLY A 366 -13.06 14.22 -23.12
C GLY A 366 -11.56 13.95 -23.28
N ASP A 367 -11.14 12.72 -22.99
CA ASP A 367 -9.76 12.29 -23.19
C ASP A 367 -9.53 11.96 -24.67
N VAL A 368 -8.73 12.80 -25.35
CA VAL A 368 -8.40 12.68 -26.78
C VAL A 368 -6.90 12.83 -27.02
N ASN A 369 -6.43 12.25 -28.13
CA ASN A 369 -5.04 12.37 -28.54
C ASN A 369 -4.75 13.81 -29.03
N SER A 370 -3.58 14.32 -28.68
CA SER A 370 -2.98 15.52 -29.26
C SER A 370 -2.41 15.24 -30.66
N GLU A 371 -1.84 16.26 -31.29
CA GLU A 371 -1.16 16.15 -32.61
C GLU A 371 -0.01 15.13 -32.62
N THR A 372 0.56 14.82 -31.46
CA THR A 372 1.59 13.79 -31.30
C THR A 372 1.05 12.35 -31.46
N GLY A 373 -0.27 12.19 -31.53
CA GLY A 373 -0.96 10.90 -31.55
C GLY A 373 -1.12 10.26 -30.16
N TYR A 374 -0.71 10.94 -29.09
CA TYR A 374 -0.88 10.50 -27.69
C TYR A 374 -1.73 11.50 -26.91
N SER A 375 -2.37 11.03 -25.84
CA SER A 375 -3.11 11.95 -24.97
C SER A 375 -2.14 12.90 -24.24
N PRO A 376 -2.52 14.17 -24.05
CA PRO A 376 -1.65 15.17 -23.43
C PRO A 376 -1.37 14.90 -21.95
N PHE A 377 -2.19 14.08 -21.29
CA PHE A 377 -1.96 13.63 -19.92
C PHE A 377 -1.04 12.40 -19.93
N PRO A 378 0.14 12.40 -19.32
CA PRO A 378 1.04 11.26 -19.41
C PRO A 378 0.52 10.09 -18.56
N GLY A 379 0.69 8.86 -19.04
CA GLY A 379 0.18 7.64 -18.40
C GLY A 379 1.03 7.22 -17.22
N ASN A 380 0.41 7.10 -16.04
CA ASN A 380 1.08 6.71 -14.81
C ASN A 380 1.49 5.24 -14.83
N ILE A 381 2.78 4.95 -14.61
CA ILE A 381 3.31 3.57 -14.54
C ILE A 381 3.56 3.09 -13.10
N ASN A 382 3.03 3.79 -12.10
CA ASN A 382 3.14 3.49 -10.66
C ASN A 382 4.60 3.31 -10.19
N GLN A 383 5.46 4.21 -10.66
CA GLN A 383 6.85 4.34 -10.26
C GLN A 383 7.01 5.72 -9.63
N LEU A 384 7.40 5.75 -8.36
CA LEU A 384 7.41 6.99 -7.58
C LEU A 384 8.80 7.21 -7.00
N ILE A 385 9.30 8.43 -7.09
CA ILE A 385 10.49 8.88 -6.36
C ILE A 385 10.02 9.93 -5.37
N LEU A 386 10.19 9.66 -4.08
CA LEU A 386 9.81 10.57 -3.00
C LEU A 386 11.06 11.08 -2.29
N GLU A 387 11.09 12.37 -1.96
CA GLU A 387 12.06 12.89 -1.01
C GLU A 387 11.66 12.46 0.41
N LEU A 388 12.60 11.82 1.11
CA LEU A 388 12.35 11.12 2.37
C LEU A 388 11.85 12.05 3.48
N GLY A 389 12.41 13.25 3.61
CA GLY A 389 12.02 14.22 4.64
C GLY A 389 10.55 14.65 4.54
N PRO A 390 10.11 15.25 3.42
CA PRO A 390 8.69 15.55 3.18
C PRO A 390 7.78 14.34 3.28
N TYR A 391 8.23 13.17 2.80
CA TYR A 391 7.46 11.93 2.87
C TYR A 391 7.19 11.49 4.32
N ILE A 392 8.20 11.48 5.19
CA ILE A 392 8.04 11.20 6.63
C ILE A 392 7.07 12.19 7.26
N LYS A 393 7.24 13.48 6.97
CA LYS A 393 6.39 14.55 7.52
C LYS A 393 4.93 14.32 7.16
N GLU A 394 4.63 13.91 5.92
CA GLU A 394 3.27 13.67 5.49
C GLU A 394 2.67 12.43 6.15
N LEU A 395 3.40 11.31 6.18
CA LEU A 395 2.93 10.10 6.88
C LEU A 395 2.75 10.31 8.38
N THR A 396 3.57 11.14 9.01
CA THR A 396 3.41 11.48 10.44
C THR A 396 2.09 12.20 10.70
N LYS A 397 1.66 13.09 9.80
CA LYS A 397 0.36 13.78 9.93
C LYS A 397 -0.83 12.82 9.81
N THR A 398 -0.70 11.80 8.97
CA THR A 398 -1.78 10.85 8.70
C THR A 398 -1.69 9.58 9.54
N GLY A 399 -0.68 9.44 10.40
CA GLY A 399 -0.41 8.19 11.12
C GLY A 399 -0.09 7.02 10.19
N GLY A 400 0.45 7.30 9.00
CA GLY A 400 0.72 6.31 7.95
C GLY A 400 -0.48 5.99 7.06
N ALA A 401 -1.66 6.58 7.32
CA ALA A 401 -2.84 6.39 6.50
C ALA A 401 -2.69 7.11 5.15
N ILE A 402 -3.19 6.48 4.09
CA ILE A 402 -3.37 7.07 2.76
C ILE A 402 -4.87 7.15 2.50
N LYS A 403 -5.31 8.12 1.70
CA LYS A 403 -6.73 8.25 1.36
C LYS A 403 -7.23 6.98 0.67
N GLU A 404 -8.27 6.38 1.25
CA GLU A 404 -8.89 5.16 0.76
C GLU A 404 -10.04 5.43 -0.20
N PHE A 405 -10.42 4.40 -0.95
CA PHE A 405 -11.63 4.38 -1.75
C PHE A 405 -12.24 2.98 -1.75
N VAL A 406 -13.55 2.90 -2.03
CA VAL A 406 -14.24 1.63 -2.27
C VAL A 406 -14.71 1.57 -3.72
N ASN A 407 -14.70 0.38 -4.30
CA ASN A 407 -15.28 0.11 -5.62
C ASN A 407 -16.11 -1.18 -5.55
N PRO A 408 -17.32 -1.13 -4.95
CA PRO A 408 -18.23 -2.27 -4.91
C PRO A 408 -18.56 -2.73 -6.32
N LYS A 409 -18.60 -4.06 -6.54
CA LYS A 409 -18.93 -4.66 -7.84
C LYS A 409 -20.37 -5.11 -7.88
#